data_AF-A0A969NXZ4-F1
#
_entry.id   AF-A0A969NXZ4-F1
#
_cell.length_a   1.000
_cell.length_b   1.000
_cell.length_c   1.000
_cell.angle_alpha   90.00
_cell.angle_beta   90.00
_cell.angle_gamma   90.00
#
_symmetry.space_group_name_H-M   'P 1'
#
loop_
_entity.id
_entity.type
_entity.pdbx_description
1 polymer ?
#
loop_
_entity_poly.entity_id
_entity_poly.type
_entity_poly.pdbx_seq_one_letter_code
_entity_poly.pdbx_strand_id
1 'polypeptide(L)'
;MFRTTPTSNADATLSSPATAKSKQKVFVLSALAAFLGLLGFSALGLAWFNSRYAVSDEMQVELKELSNVEYPANAALLSKDFQRYSNRKLSVIRRDDTHFDFVLEPTDENTAKIVIKNVDLSLMVPRAPEWVKQDAGLETIMFVNREWNRQQVSFPADSEHIEITGGDGFEKESIVEVALTNNCLNAGYWEVSLLTKEDNKKSLYYQGWFTFPMGHYKNVFETINNLPYWKHGWRLEHWQGPNGTVVPVESLRQVINEKVASAQFPTDERIIASGEQGRKVRVMLAKNLTTWQDFIRTPMR
;
A
#
# COMPACT_ATOMS: atom_id res chain seq x y z
N MET A 1 54.88 -82.83 -3.33
CA MET A 1 54.71 -83.79 -4.44
C MET A 1 53.93 -83.07 -5.54
N PHE A 2 54.53 -82.94 -6.73
CA PHE A 2 53.98 -82.43 -8.01
C PHE A 2 53.32 -81.02 -8.14
N ARG A 3 53.58 -80.44 -9.34
CA ARG A 3 52.95 -79.26 -9.97
C ARG A 3 51.49 -79.60 -10.38
N THR A 4 50.59 -78.70 -10.80
CA THR A 4 50.70 -77.71 -11.91
C THR A 4 49.59 -76.64 -11.92
N THR A 5 49.92 -75.43 -12.40
CA THR A 5 49.02 -74.43 -13.06
C THR A 5 48.44 -74.99 -14.39
N PRO A 6 47.39 -74.42 -15.03
CA PRO A 6 47.03 -73.00 -15.20
C PRO A 6 45.54 -72.71 -14.81
N THR A 7 44.83 -71.62 -15.16
CA THR A 7 45.05 -70.48 -16.08
C THR A 7 44.37 -69.20 -15.55
N SER A 8 44.64 -68.04 -16.17
CA SER A 8 43.90 -66.78 -15.95
C SER A 8 42.58 -66.70 -16.72
N ASN A 9 41.61 -65.95 -16.18
CA ASN A 9 40.94 -64.86 -16.88
C ASN A 9 40.18 -63.99 -15.87
N ALA A 10 40.59 -62.73 -15.75
CA ALA A 10 39.89 -61.72 -14.96
C ALA A 10 39.39 -60.63 -15.92
N ASP A 11 38.09 -60.63 -16.21
CA ASP A 11 37.43 -59.56 -16.95
C ASP A 11 37.30 -58.30 -16.08
N ALA A 12 38.43 -57.65 -15.86
CA ALA A 12 38.46 -56.28 -15.38
C ALA A 12 37.95 -55.37 -16.51
N THR A 13 36.66 -55.03 -16.46
CA THR A 13 36.05 -54.02 -17.34
C THR A 13 36.67 -52.66 -17.05
N LEU A 14 37.75 -52.36 -17.77
CA LEU A 14 38.44 -51.07 -17.77
C LEU A 14 37.48 -49.97 -18.22
N SER A 15 36.85 -49.31 -17.24
CA SER A 15 36.17 -48.03 -17.48
C SER A 15 37.21 -47.02 -17.96
N SER A 16 37.17 -46.72 -19.26
CA SER A 16 38.19 -45.91 -19.91
C SER A 16 38.33 -44.53 -19.25
N PRO A 17 39.56 -44.05 -18.96
CA PRO A 17 39.81 -42.75 -18.34
C PRO A 17 39.33 -41.56 -19.19
N ALA A 18 38.96 -41.78 -20.46
CA ALA A 18 38.28 -40.80 -21.30
C ALA A 18 36.85 -40.46 -20.78
N THR A 19 36.15 -41.42 -20.19
CA THR A 19 34.76 -41.25 -19.72
C THR A 19 34.64 -40.47 -18.40
N ALA A 20 35.65 -40.56 -17.53
CA ALA A 20 35.71 -39.75 -16.31
C ALA A 20 35.97 -38.27 -16.64
N LYS A 21 36.92 -37.99 -17.56
CA LYS A 21 37.26 -36.62 -17.97
C LYS A 21 36.14 -35.90 -18.72
N SER A 22 35.27 -36.61 -19.47
CA SER A 22 34.11 -35.97 -20.11
C SER A 22 33.04 -35.58 -19.09
N LYS A 23 32.70 -36.46 -18.14
CA LYS A 23 31.74 -36.17 -17.06
C LYS A 23 32.17 -34.98 -16.19
N GLN A 24 33.46 -34.86 -15.88
CA GLN A 24 34.00 -33.73 -15.12
C GLN A 24 33.89 -32.40 -15.88
N LYS A 25 34.14 -32.39 -17.20
CA LYS A 25 33.95 -31.19 -18.04
C LYS A 25 32.48 -30.77 -18.13
N VAL A 26 31.57 -31.73 -18.30
CA VAL A 26 30.11 -31.47 -18.30
C VAL A 26 29.66 -30.89 -16.96
N PHE A 27 30.12 -31.46 -15.84
CA PHE A 27 29.78 -30.94 -14.50
C PHE A 27 30.27 -29.49 -14.30
N VAL A 28 31.52 -29.17 -14.68
CA VAL A 28 32.06 -27.80 -14.57
C VAL A 28 31.32 -26.81 -15.48
N LEU A 29 30.96 -27.20 -16.71
CA LEU A 29 30.17 -26.35 -17.61
C LEU A 29 28.75 -26.11 -17.08
N SER A 30 28.08 -27.15 -16.56
CA SER A 30 26.76 -27.00 -15.94
C SER A 30 26.80 -26.15 -14.67
N ALA A 31 27.82 -26.30 -13.83
CA ALA A 31 28.01 -25.48 -12.64
C ALA A 31 28.29 -24.01 -12.99
N LEU A 32 29.12 -23.76 -14.02
CA LEU A 32 29.38 -22.41 -14.53
C LEU A 32 28.13 -21.77 -15.13
N ALA A 33 27.34 -22.53 -15.91
CA ALA A 33 26.08 -22.05 -16.47
C ALA A 33 25.04 -21.73 -15.37
N ALA A 34 24.94 -22.56 -14.33
CA ALA A 34 24.09 -22.30 -13.18
C ALA A 34 24.54 -21.05 -12.38
N PHE A 35 25.86 -20.89 -12.20
CA PHE A 35 26.44 -19.73 -11.52
C PHE A 35 26.22 -18.42 -12.32
N LEU A 36 26.47 -18.45 -13.64
CA LEU A 36 26.18 -17.32 -14.54
C LEU A 36 24.67 -16.99 -14.59
N GLY A 37 23.81 -18.01 -14.54
CA GLY A 37 22.35 -17.82 -14.40
C GLY A 37 21.99 -17.10 -13.12
N LEU A 38 22.50 -17.54 -11.96
CA LEU A 38 22.29 -16.91 -10.65
C LEU A 38 22.82 -15.46 -10.61
N LEU A 39 23.99 -15.21 -11.21
CA LEU A 39 24.52 -13.85 -11.39
C LEU A 39 23.63 -12.98 -12.27
N GLY A 40 23.08 -13.52 -13.37
CA GLY A 40 22.12 -12.83 -14.23
C GLY A 40 20.84 -12.46 -13.48
N PHE A 41 20.23 -13.40 -12.75
CA PHE A 41 19.02 -13.15 -11.97
C PHE A 41 19.25 -12.14 -10.83
N SER A 42 20.39 -12.19 -10.14
CA SER A 42 20.71 -11.23 -9.08
C SER A 42 21.01 -9.83 -9.63
N ALA A 43 21.72 -9.71 -10.76
CA ALA A 43 21.93 -8.42 -11.43
C ALA A 43 20.61 -7.78 -11.90
N LEU A 44 19.69 -8.57 -12.48
CA LEU A 44 18.36 -8.09 -12.87
C LEU A 44 17.52 -7.69 -11.67
N GLY A 45 17.55 -8.45 -10.57
CA GLY A 45 16.86 -8.12 -9.33
C GLY A 45 17.36 -6.81 -8.71
N LEU A 46 18.69 -6.61 -8.67
CA LEU A 46 19.31 -5.37 -8.18
C LEU A 46 18.95 -4.17 -9.07
N ALA A 47 18.97 -4.32 -10.39
CA ALA A 47 18.60 -3.25 -11.33
C ALA A 47 17.11 -2.86 -11.18
N TRP A 48 16.22 -3.84 -11.08
CA TRP A 48 14.79 -3.60 -10.82
C TRP A 48 14.56 -2.90 -9.47
N PHE A 49 15.23 -3.36 -8.42
CA PHE A 49 15.11 -2.79 -7.08
C PHE A 49 15.60 -1.33 -7.04
N ASN A 50 16.77 -1.06 -7.61
CA ASN A 50 17.30 0.31 -7.71
C ASN A 50 16.39 1.23 -8.53
N SER A 51 15.76 0.71 -9.60
CA SER A 51 14.79 1.47 -10.40
C SER A 51 13.51 1.78 -9.63
N ARG A 52 12.92 0.80 -8.93
CA ARG A 52 11.68 0.96 -8.13
C ARG A 52 11.81 2.02 -7.02
N TYR A 53 13.01 2.17 -6.47
CA TYR A 53 13.31 3.07 -5.36
C TYR A 53 14.12 4.31 -5.76
N ALA A 54 14.35 4.52 -7.06
CA ALA A 54 14.90 5.76 -7.57
C ALA A 54 13.94 6.92 -7.26
N VAL A 55 14.52 8.08 -6.94
CA VAL A 55 13.77 9.31 -6.63
C VAL A 55 14.22 10.44 -7.54
N SER A 56 13.26 11.28 -7.90
CA SER A 56 13.42 12.53 -8.64
C SER A 56 12.45 13.54 -8.03
N ASP A 57 12.76 14.84 -8.10
CA ASP A 57 11.88 15.88 -7.54
C ASP A 57 10.55 15.97 -8.29
N GLU A 58 10.51 15.58 -9.57
CA GLU A 58 9.28 15.28 -10.30
C GLU A 58 9.30 13.84 -10.82
N MET A 59 8.17 13.13 -10.66
CA MET A 59 7.97 11.77 -11.16
C MET A 59 6.56 11.64 -11.77
N GLN A 60 6.48 11.27 -13.05
CA GLN A 60 5.22 10.84 -13.65
C GLN A 60 4.87 9.43 -13.19
N VAL A 61 3.60 9.22 -12.83
CA VAL A 61 3.06 7.92 -12.40
C VAL A 61 1.89 7.51 -13.29
N GLU A 62 1.74 6.21 -13.49
CA GLU A 62 0.62 5.65 -14.25
C GLU A 62 -0.68 5.79 -13.46
N LEU A 63 -1.66 6.48 -14.06
CA LEU A 63 -3.05 6.46 -13.62
C LEU A 63 -3.76 5.28 -14.28
N LYS A 64 -4.30 4.40 -13.45
CA LYS A 64 -5.32 3.44 -13.84
C LYS A 64 -6.69 4.05 -13.59
N GLU A 65 -7.58 4.00 -14.57
CA GLU A 65 -8.95 4.51 -14.46
C GLU A 65 -9.90 3.35 -14.78
N LEU A 66 -10.59 2.83 -13.75
CA LEU A 66 -11.42 1.62 -13.87
C LEU A 66 -12.83 1.97 -14.33
N SER A 67 -13.26 1.42 -15.47
CA SER A 67 -14.65 1.54 -15.92
C SER A 67 -15.64 0.83 -14.98
N ASN A 68 -16.93 1.16 -15.12
CA ASN A 68 -18.01 0.46 -14.41
C ASN A 68 -18.10 -1.05 -14.73
N VAL A 69 -17.46 -1.53 -15.81
CA VAL A 69 -17.37 -2.96 -16.14
C VAL A 69 -16.24 -3.63 -15.35
N GLU A 70 -15.13 -2.92 -15.10
CA GLU A 70 -13.99 -3.41 -14.34
C GLU A 70 -14.20 -3.28 -12.82
N TYR A 71 -14.98 -2.29 -12.38
CA TYR A 71 -15.37 -2.11 -10.98
C TYR A 71 -16.91 -2.01 -10.78
N PRO A 72 -17.67 -3.08 -11.09
CA PRO A 72 -19.14 -3.06 -11.07
C PRO A 72 -19.75 -2.99 -9.66
N ALA A 73 -18.91 -3.07 -8.61
CA ALA A 73 -19.30 -2.95 -7.22
C ALA A 73 -18.81 -1.62 -6.59
N ASN A 74 -18.57 -0.58 -7.39
CA ASN A 74 -18.26 0.75 -6.87
C ASN A 74 -19.42 1.24 -6.00
N ALA A 75 -19.14 1.50 -4.72
CA ALA A 75 -20.13 1.93 -3.75
C ALA A 75 -20.40 3.45 -3.77
N ALA A 76 -19.63 4.21 -4.56
CA ALA A 76 -19.81 5.64 -4.73
C ALA A 76 -21.08 5.97 -5.53
N LEU A 77 -21.74 7.07 -5.16
CA LEU A 77 -22.75 7.69 -6.03
C LEU A 77 -22.04 8.31 -7.22
N LEU A 78 -22.18 7.73 -8.41
CA LEU A 78 -21.53 8.23 -9.62
C LEU A 78 -22.27 9.44 -10.20
N SER A 79 -21.51 10.41 -10.69
CA SER A 79 -22.00 11.55 -11.47
C SER A 79 -22.54 11.08 -12.83
N LYS A 80 -23.47 11.84 -13.40
CA LYS A 80 -23.89 11.65 -14.81
C LYS A 80 -22.74 11.85 -15.81
N ASP A 81 -21.72 12.64 -15.44
CA ASP A 81 -20.51 12.93 -16.21
C ASP A 81 -19.31 12.07 -15.75
N PHE A 82 -19.55 10.97 -15.01
CA PHE A 82 -18.48 10.11 -14.48
C PHE A 82 -17.55 9.60 -15.61
N GLN A 83 -16.24 9.81 -15.45
CA GLN A 83 -15.20 9.45 -16.43
C GLN A 83 -15.32 10.11 -17.81
N ARG A 84 -16.11 11.18 -17.96
CA ARG A 84 -16.16 11.97 -19.20
C ARG A 84 -14.81 12.64 -19.54
N TYR A 85 -14.03 13.00 -18.52
CA TYR A 85 -12.74 13.69 -18.64
C TYR A 85 -11.60 12.80 -18.07
N SER A 86 -11.59 11.57 -18.58
CA SER A 86 -10.62 10.52 -18.32
C SER A 86 -9.36 10.64 -19.19
N ASN A 87 -8.42 9.70 -19.05
CA ASN A 87 -7.11 9.64 -19.73
C ASN A 87 -6.13 10.72 -19.27
N ARG A 88 -6.12 11.04 -17.98
CA ARG A 88 -5.20 12.04 -17.41
C ARG A 88 -3.79 11.48 -17.23
N LYS A 89 -2.81 12.38 -17.06
CA LYS A 89 -1.48 12.02 -16.54
C LYS A 89 -1.33 12.57 -15.13
N LEU A 90 -0.62 11.86 -14.26
CA LEU A 90 -0.30 12.33 -12.91
C LEU A 90 1.22 12.55 -12.78
N SER A 91 1.63 13.78 -12.49
CA SER A 91 2.97 14.09 -11.96
C SER A 91 2.87 14.23 -10.44
N VAL A 92 3.79 13.57 -9.73
CA VAL A 92 4.06 13.78 -8.30
C VAL A 92 5.31 14.64 -8.18
N ILE A 93 5.19 15.79 -7.51
CA ILE A 93 6.29 16.75 -7.35
C ILE A 93 6.61 16.88 -5.87
N ARG A 94 7.86 16.60 -5.49
CA ARG A 94 8.37 16.78 -4.13
C ARG A 94 8.56 18.27 -3.83
N ARG A 95 8.11 18.71 -2.65
CA ARG A 95 8.36 20.06 -2.12
C ARG A 95 9.44 20.05 -1.04
N ASP A 96 9.38 19.09 -0.12
CA ASP A 96 10.41 18.84 0.89
C ASP A 96 10.45 17.35 1.29
N ASP A 97 10.84 17.01 2.53
CA ASP A 97 10.93 15.63 3.01
C ASP A 97 9.58 14.94 3.25
N THR A 98 8.48 15.69 3.46
CA THR A 98 7.13 15.11 3.63
C THR A 98 6.04 15.75 2.79
N HIS A 99 6.26 16.94 2.20
CA HIS A 99 5.26 17.64 1.38
C HIS A 99 5.42 17.37 -0.11
N PHE A 100 4.29 17.11 -0.77
CA PHE A 100 4.22 16.81 -2.21
C PHE A 100 3.03 17.51 -2.88
N ASP A 101 3.18 17.85 -4.15
CA ASP A 101 2.10 18.24 -5.04
C ASP A 101 1.71 17.07 -5.95
N PHE A 102 0.42 16.99 -6.29
CA PHE A 102 -0.17 16.02 -7.21
C PHE A 102 -0.80 16.77 -8.36
N VAL A 103 -0.25 16.62 -9.56
CA VAL A 103 -0.64 17.36 -10.76
C VAL A 103 -1.35 16.42 -11.72
N LEU A 104 -2.68 16.55 -11.84
CA LEU A 104 -3.48 15.91 -12.88
C LEU A 104 -3.42 16.78 -14.15
N GLU A 105 -2.54 16.40 -15.07
CA GLU A 105 -2.43 17.04 -16.39
C GLU A 105 -3.49 16.49 -17.36
N PRO A 106 -4.12 17.36 -18.16
CA PRO A 106 -5.06 16.96 -19.20
C PRO A 106 -4.33 16.37 -20.42
N THR A 107 -5.06 15.61 -21.25
CA THR A 107 -4.58 15.12 -22.56
C THR A 107 -5.31 15.74 -23.75
N ASP A 108 -6.29 16.61 -23.49
CA ASP A 108 -7.07 17.37 -24.48
C ASP A 108 -7.43 18.77 -23.94
N GLU A 109 -8.00 19.63 -24.78
CA GLU A 109 -8.31 21.03 -24.43
C GLU A 109 -9.58 21.23 -23.58
N ASN A 110 -10.48 20.24 -23.51
CA ASN A 110 -11.72 20.31 -22.72
C ASN A 110 -11.49 19.90 -21.26
N THR A 111 -10.47 19.09 -21.02
CA THR A 111 -10.06 18.62 -19.69
C THR A 111 -9.23 19.71 -18.96
N ALA A 112 -9.59 20.03 -17.72
CA ALA A 112 -8.85 21.01 -16.92
C ALA A 112 -7.64 20.36 -16.23
N LYS A 113 -6.56 21.12 -16.09
CA LYS A 113 -5.45 20.80 -15.20
C LYS A 113 -5.86 21.04 -13.75
N ILE A 114 -5.60 20.05 -12.89
CA ILE A 114 -5.89 20.12 -11.46
C ILE A 114 -4.62 19.88 -10.65
N VAL A 115 -4.30 20.77 -9.72
CA VAL A 115 -3.16 20.62 -8.79
C VAL A 115 -3.67 20.52 -7.36
N ILE A 116 -3.23 19.47 -6.65
CA ILE A 116 -3.32 19.36 -5.20
C ILE A 116 -1.96 19.75 -4.63
N LYS A 117 -1.88 20.86 -3.90
CA LYS A 117 -0.64 21.53 -3.50
C LYS A 117 -0.26 21.24 -2.05
N ASN A 118 1.03 21.01 -1.82
CA ASN A 118 1.65 20.96 -0.50
C ASN A 118 0.96 20.00 0.49
N VAL A 119 0.70 18.76 0.05
CA VAL A 119 0.08 17.72 0.88
C VAL A 119 1.14 17.11 1.79
N ASP A 120 0.97 17.21 3.11
CA ASP A 120 1.86 16.55 4.08
C ASP A 120 1.57 15.04 4.17
N LEU A 121 2.48 14.24 3.64
CA LEU A 121 2.38 12.79 3.64
C LEU A 121 2.80 12.18 4.99
N SER A 122 3.32 12.97 5.94
CA SER A 122 3.59 12.51 7.32
C SER A 122 2.33 12.01 8.04
N LEU A 123 1.16 12.46 7.57
CA LEU A 123 -0.16 12.07 8.07
C LEU A 123 -0.77 10.84 7.36
N MET A 124 -0.25 10.48 6.18
CA MET A 124 -0.79 9.40 5.32
C MET A 124 0.09 8.14 5.31
N VAL A 125 1.38 8.28 5.63
CA VAL A 125 2.33 7.16 5.80
C VAL A 125 2.29 6.64 7.24
N PRO A 126 2.42 5.33 7.50
CA PRO A 126 2.36 4.75 8.84
C PRO A 126 3.42 5.32 9.78
N ARG A 127 2.96 5.84 10.93
CA ARG A 127 3.81 6.34 12.01
C ARG A 127 3.57 5.58 13.30
N ALA A 128 4.65 5.15 13.97
CA ALA A 128 4.59 4.52 15.29
C ALA A 128 4.98 5.52 16.41
N PRO A 129 4.28 5.53 17.56
CA PRO A 129 4.75 6.21 18.77
C PRO A 129 6.09 5.63 19.28
N GLU A 130 6.94 6.45 19.92
CA GLU A 130 8.25 5.97 20.38
C GLU A 130 8.21 4.78 21.34
N TRP A 131 7.20 4.70 22.21
CA TRP A 131 7.03 3.58 23.14
C TRP A 131 6.70 2.26 22.44
N VAL A 132 6.04 2.32 21.27
CA VAL A 132 5.73 1.15 20.44
C VAL A 132 6.98 0.58 19.78
N LYS A 133 7.93 1.43 19.37
CA LYS A 133 9.20 1.01 18.73
C LYS A 133 10.15 0.24 19.65
N GLN A 134 9.87 0.22 20.96
CA GLN A 134 10.63 -0.52 21.95
C GLN A 134 10.29 -2.02 21.95
N ASP A 135 9.18 -2.43 21.33
CA ASP A 135 8.77 -3.83 21.18
C ASP A 135 8.51 -4.16 19.70
N ALA A 136 9.25 -5.13 19.15
CA ALA A 136 9.16 -5.49 17.74
C ALA A 136 7.77 -6.03 17.33
N GLY A 137 7.01 -6.58 18.27
CA GLY A 137 5.66 -7.08 18.02
C GLY A 137 4.65 -5.95 17.94
N LEU A 138 4.65 -5.04 18.91
CA LEU A 138 3.83 -3.83 18.88
C LEU A 138 4.15 -2.97 17.65
N GLU A 139 5.43 -2.83 17.31
CA GLU A 139 5.88 -2.09 16.13
C GLU A 139 5.34 -2.70 14.83
N THR A 140 5.42 -4.03 14.68
CA THR A 140 4.83 -4.75 13.53
C THR A 140 3.31 -4.56 13.46
N ILE A 141 2.62 -4.70 14.59
CA ILE A 141 1.15 -4.53 14.68
C ILE A 141 0.74 -3.10 14.35
N MET A 142 1.49 -2.10 14.81
CA MET A 142 1.19 -0.69 14.55
C MET A 142 1.33 -0.36 13.07
N PHE A 143 2.47 -0.68 12.44
CA PHE A 143 2.70 -0.32 11.05
C PHE A 143 1.76 -1.06 10.08
N VAL A 144 1.59 -2.38 10.26
CA VAL A 144 0.70 -3.17 9.39
C VAL A 144 -0.75 -2.71 9.53
N ASN A 145 -1.27 -2.49 10.75
CA ASN A 145 -2.64 -2.01 10.91
C ASN A 145 -2.83 -0.55 10.44
N ARG A 146 -1.82 0.32 10.56
CA ARG A 146 -1.94 1.71 10.07
C ARG A 146 -1.94 1.79 8.54
N GLU A 147 -1.13 0.97 7.87
CA GLU A 147 -1.13 0.92 6.40
C GLU A 147 -2.44 0.37 5.84
N TRP A 148 -2.97 -0.68 6.48
CA TRP A 148 -4.15 -1.39 5.98
C TRP A 148 -5.49 -0.77 6.42
N ASN A 149 -5.45 0.45 6.94
CA ASN A 149 -6.62 1.29 7.11
C ASN A 149 -6.62 2.36 6.01
N ARG A 150 -7.72 2.45 5.25
CA ARG A 150 -7.88 3.46 4.20
C ARG A 150 -7.86 4.86 4.85
N GLN A 151 -6.88 5.67 4.47
CA GLN A 151 -6.72 7.03 4.96
C GLN A 151 -7.02 8.00 3.81
N GLN A 152 -8.06 8.83 3.97
CA GLN A 152 -8.46 9.82 2.97
C GLN A 152 -8.37 11.22 3.58
N VAL A 153 -7.75 12.14 2.84
CA VAL A 153 -7.85 13.59 3.04
C VAL A 153 -8.70 14.19 1.92
N SER A 154 -9.45 15.23 2.23
CA SER A 154 -10.35 15.90 1.28
C SER A 154 -10.20 17.41 1.39
N PHE A 155 -10.13 18.07 0.24
CA PHE A 155 -9.93 19.50 0.09
C PHE A 155 -11.14 20.12 -0.64
N PRO A 156 -11.75 21.19 -0.11
CA PRO A 156 -12.69 22.01 -0.88
C PRO A 156 -12.02 22.54 -2.16
N ALA A 157 -12.76 22.59 -3.27
CA ALA A 157 -12.22 23.02 -4.56
C ALA A 157 -11.76 24.49 -4.58
N ASP A 158 -12.27 25.32 -3.67
CA ASP A 158 -11.93 26.72 -3.43
C ASP A 158 -10.85 26.93 -2.35
N SER A 159 -10.30 25.85 -1.78
CA SER A 159 -9.23 25.93 -0.79
C SER A 159 -7.88 26.29 -1.40
N GLU A 160 -6.98 26.88 -0.60
CA GLU A 160 -5.62 27.26 -1.04
C GLU A 160 -4.78 26.09 -1.58
N HIS A 161 -5.12 24.86 -1.18
CA HIS A 161 -4.48 23.62 -1.63
C HIS A 161 -4.87 23.22 -3.04
N ILE A 162 -5.98 23.71 -3.61
CA ILE A 162 -6.46 23.32 -4.93
C ILE A 162 -6.19 24.42 -5.96
N GLU A 163 -5.93 24.01 -7.19
CA GLU A 163 -5.86 24.88 -8.36
C GLU A 163 -6.47 24.15 -9.56
N ILE A 164 -7.41 24.80 -10.25
CA ILE A 164 -8.11 24.26 -11.43
C ILE A 164 -7.97 25.27 -12.57
N THR A 165 -7.36 24.86 -13.67
CA THR A 165 -7.02 25.75 -14.80
C THR A 165 -7.27 25.08 -16.16
N GLY A 166 -7.64 25.88 -17.17
CA GLY A 166 -8.01 25.35 -18.49
C GLY A 166 -9.34 24.60 -18.48
N GLY A 167 -9.50 23.73 -19.49
CA GLY A 167 -10.73 22.95 -19.73
C GLY A 167 -11.89 23.76 -20.31
N ASP A 168 -13.01 23.08 -20.52
CA ASP A 168 -14.27 23.64 -21.08
C ASP A 168 -15.08 24.49 -20.09
N GLY A 169 -14.59 24.62 -18.84
CA GLY A 169 -15.23 25.34 -17.74
C GLY A 169 -15.97 24.44 -16.74
N PHE A 170 -16.43 23.25 -17.15
CA PHE A 170 -17.26 22.38 -16.30
C PHE A 170 -16.59 22.06 -14.96
N GLU A 171 -15.32 21.62 -15.00
CA GLU A 171 -14.59 21.19 -13.81
C GLU A 171 -14.36 22.32 -12.81
N LYS A 172 -14.09 23.52 -13.32
CA LYS A 172 -13.85 24.72 -12.51
C LYS A 172 -15.11 25.22 -11.82
N GLU A 173 -16.29 24.98 -12.41
CA GLU A 173 -17.58 25.37 -11.86
C GLU A 173 -18.25 24.29 -11.00
N SER A 174 -17.96 23.01 -11.29
CA SER A 174 -18.74 21.88 -10.75
C SER A 174 -18.01 21.04 -9.70
N ILE A 175 -16.67 20.98 -9.71
CA ILE A 175 -15.93 20.26 -8.67
C ILE A 175 -16.10 21.01 -7.35
N VAL A 176 -16.54 20.30 -6.31
CA VAL A 176 -16.72 20.83 -4.96
C VAL A 176 -15.69 20.27 -3.97
N GLU A 177 -15.11 19.11 -4.27
CA GLU A 177 -14.14 18.46 -3.41
C GLU A 177 -13.15 17.61 -4.22
N VAL A 178 -11.88 17.70 -3.86
CA VAL A 178 -10.80 16.84 -4.33
C VAL A 178 -10.32 15.99 -3.16
N ALA A 179 -10.30 14.68 -3.34
CA ALA A 179 -9.87 13.73 -2.31
C ALA A 179 -8.59 12.99 -2.73
N LEU A 180 -7.68 12.79 -1.78
CA LEU A 180 -6.50 11.95 -1.94
C LEU A 180 -6.53 10.87 -0.86
N THR A 181 -6.28 9.63 -1.26
CA THR A 181 -6.44 8.45 -0.40
C THR A 181 -5.21 7.56 -0.48
N ASN A 182 -4.60 7.24 0.67
CA ASN A 182 -3.77 6.04 0.79
C ASN A 182 -4.71 4.84 0.94
N ASN A 183 -4.68 3.95 -0.05
CA ASN A 183 -5.61 2.82 -0.15
C ASN A 183 -5.01 1.61 0.58
N CYS A 184 -5.87 0.91 1.32
CA CYS A 184 -5.49 -0.13 2.27
C CYS A 184 -4.95 -1.44 1.68
N LEU A 185 -4.76 -1.54 0.35
CA LEU A 185 -4.33 -2.77 -0.33
C LEU A 185 -2.83 -3.02 -0.24
N ASN A 186 -1.99 -1.99 -0.39
CA ASN A 186 -0.54 -2.09 -0.28
C ASN A 186 0.12 -0.70 -0.23
N ALA A 187 1.31 -0.64 0.37
CA ALA A 187 2.15 0.54 0.38
C ALA A 187 2.27 1.19 -1.00
N GLY A 188 2.01 2.50 -1.01
CA GLY A 188 2.04 3.35 -2.18
C GLY A 188 0.84 3.21 -3.12
N TYR A 189 -0.10 2.26 -2.96
CA TYR A 189 -1.27 2.20 -3.86
C TYR A 189 -2.34 3.18 -3.44
N TRP A 190 -2.44 4.29 -4.16
CA TRP A 190 -3.19 5.49 -3.79
C TRP A 190 -4.30 5.77 -4.81
N GLU A 191 -5.25 6.60 -4.41
CA GLU A 191 -6.42 6.98 -5.19
C GLU A 191 -6.61 8.49 -5.10
N VAL A 192 -6.86 9.13 -6.24
CA VAL A 192 -7.37 10.51 -6.33
C VAL A 192 -8.82 10.47 -6.82
N SER A 193 -9.70 11.21 -6.15
CA SER A 193 -11.13 11.27 -6.45
C SER A 193 -11.56 12.73 -6.59
N LEU A 194 -12.29 13.06 -7.66
CA LEU A 194 -12.89 14.39 -7.87
C LEU A 194 -14.40 14.27 -7.74
N LEU A 195 -15.00 15.10 -6.88
CA LEU A 195 -16.43 15.06 -6.56
C LEU A 195 -17.11 16.35 -7.02
N THR A 196 -18.24 16.18 -7.70
CA THR A 196 -19.18 17.23 -8.09
C THR A 196 -20.39 17.24 -7.14
N LYS A 197 -21.27 18.23 -7.28
CA LYS A 197 -22.54 18.32 -6.54
C LYS A 197 -23.74 18.21 -7.49
N GLU A 198 -24.48 17.11 -7.39
CA GLU A 198 -25.70 16.83 -8.17
C GLU A 198 -26.86 16.57 -7.20
N ASP A 199 -28.04 17.16 -7.46
CA ASP A 199 -29.24 17.01 -6.62
C ASP A 199 -28.98 17.23 -5.10
N ASN A 200 -28.13 18.21 -4.78
CA ASN A 200 -27.61 18.52 -3.45
C ASN A 200 -26.80 17.43 -2.74
N LYS A 201 -26.40 16.37 -3.44
CA LYS A 201 -25.50 15.31 -2.97
C LYS A 201 -24.12 15.45 -3.61
N LYS A 202 -23.08 14.95 -2.95
CA LYS A 202 -21.77 14.75 -3.58
C LYS A 202 -21.84 13.51 -4.47
N SER A 203 -21.44 13.66 -5.72
CA SER A 203 -21.32 12.57 -6.70
C SER A 203 -19.87 12.45 -7.15
N LEU A 204 -19.36 11.23 -7.22
CA LEU A 204 -18.04 10.93 -7.74
C LEU A 204 -18.03 11.14 -9.26
N TYR A 205 -17.18 12.03 -9.74
CA TYR A 205 -17.10 12.42 -11.15
C TYR A 205 -15.82 11.89 -11.82
N TYR A 206 -14.72 11.80 -11.09
CA TYR A 206 -13.50 11.15 -11.57
C TYR A 206 -12.85 10.35 -10.45
N GLN A 207 -12.24 9.22 -10.81
CA GLN A 207 -11.50 8.36 -9.90
C GLN A 207 -10.31 7.76 -10.64
N GLY A 208 -9.11 8.04 -10.15
CA GLY A 208 -7.84 7.53 -10.68
C GLY A 208 -7.04 6.84 -9.59
N TRP A 209 -6.53 5.65 -9.89
CA TRP A 209 -5.71 4.85 -8.98
C TRP A 209 -4.27 4.82 -9.49
N PHE A 210 -3.28 4.97 -8.62
CA PHE A 210 -1.88 5.01 -9.01
C PHE A 210 -0.99 4.37 -7.94
N THR A 211 0.26 4.06 -8.30
CA THR A 211 1.30 3.74 -7.32
C THR A 211 2.14 4.98 -7.08
N PHE A 212 2.03 5.58 -5.89
CA PHE A 212 2.90 6.65 -5.44
C PHE A 212 4.38 6.18 -5.47
N PRO A 213 5.36 7.03 -5.83
CA PRO A 213 6.73 6.59 -6.01
C PRO A 213 7.32 5.97 -4.74
N MET A 214 7.69 4.69 -4.81
CA MET A 214 8.08 3.92 -3.61
C MET A 214 9.38 4.43 -2.97
N GLY A 215 10.28 5.03 -3.74
CA GLY A 215 11.43 5.77 -3.22
C GLY A 215 11.02 6.92 -2.29
N HIS A 216 10.03 7.72 -2.69
CA HIS A 216 9.48 8.80 -1.86
C HIS A 216 8.69 8.25 -0.67
N TYR A 217 7.86 7.22 -0.85
CA TYR A 217 7.12 6.57 0.26
C TYR A 217 8.09 6.09 1.35
N LYS A 218 9.15 5.37 0.95
CA LYS A 218 10.23 4.93 1.82
C LYS A 218 10.84 6.11 2.57
N ASN A 219 11.20 7.19 1.87
CA ASN A 219 11.89 8.31 2.50
C ASN A 219 10.99 9.01 3.53
N VAL A 220 9.70 9.24 3.23
CA VAL A 220 8.73 9.75 4.21
C VAL A 220 8.64 8.82 5.43
N PHE A 221 8.53 7.51 5.22
CA PHE A 221 8.48 6.53 6.31
C PHE A 221 9.71 6.60 7.21
N GLU A 222 10.91 6.65 6.62
CA GLU A 222 12.18 6.69 7.35
C GLU A 222 12.33 8.01 8.12
N THR A 223 11.96 9.14 7.52
CA THR A 223 11.96 10.47 8.15
C THR A 223 11.03 10.54 9.37
N ILE A 224 9.77 10.10 9.25
CA ILE A 224 8.78 10.28 10.34
C ILE A 224 8.90 9.24 11.47
N ASN A 225 9.59 8.12 11.21
CA ASN A 225 9.79 7.04 12.18
C ASN A 225 11.21 6.93 12.73
N ASN A 226 12.24 7.48 12.06
CA ASN A 226 13.64 7.23 12.36
C ASN A 226 13.96 5.71 12.43
N LEU A 227 13.40 4.95 11.48
CA LEU A 227 13.54 3.49 11.36
C LEU A 227 13.73 3.13 9.88
N PRO A 228 14.62 2.19 9.54
CA PRO A 228 14.82 1.77 8.15
C PRO A 228 13.56 1.09 7.62
N TYR A 229 13.09 1.53 6.44
CA TYR A 229 11.86 1.04 5.82
C TYR A 229 11.90 -0.48 5.61
N TRP A 230 13.07 -1.02 5.26
CA TRP A 230 13.29 -2.47 5.03
C TRP A 230 12.98 -3.38 6.23
N LYS A 231 12.87 -2.84 7.45
CA LYS A 231 12.39 -3.60 8.62
C LYS A 231 10.94 -4.07 8.45
N HIS A 232 10.14 -3.32 7.68
CA HIS A 232 8.69 -3.54 7.49
C HIS A 232 8.24 -3.62 6.03
N GLY A 233 8.97 -3.01 5.09
CA GLY A 233 8.52 -2.76 3.71
C GLY A 233 7.89 -3.96 3.01
N TRP A 234 8.44 -5.17 3.20
CA TRP A 234 7.84 -6.40 2.65
C TRP A 234 6.38 -6.62 3.10
N ARG A 235 6.05 -6.38 4.37
CA ARG A 235 4.68 -6.51 4.93
C ARG A 235 3.76 -5.34 4.55
N LEU A 236 4.34 -4.20 4.22
CA LEU A 236 3.60 -3.01 3.82
C LEU A 236 3.23 -3.10 2.32
N GLU A 237 4.15 -3.56 1.47
CA GLU A 237 3.94 -3.76 0.02
C GLU A 237 3.19 -5.05 -0.32
N HIS A 238 3.30 -6.09 0.49
CA HIS A 238 2.62 -7.36 0.27
C HIS A 238 1.75 -7.67 1.47
N TRP A 239 0.46 -7.96 1.26
CA TRP A 239 -0.54 -8.19 2.31
C TRP A 239 -0.17 -9.38 3.23
N GLN A 240 0.71 -9.14 4.21
CA GLN A 240 1.18 -10.08 5.22
C GLN A 240 0.83 -9.57 6.63
N GLY A 241 -0.23 -10.14 7.22
CA GLY A 241 -0.78 -9.66 8.48
C GLY A 241 0.15 -9.93 9.66
N PRO A 242 -0.11 -9.32 10.83
CA PRO A 242 0.69 -9.52 12.04
C PRO A 242 0.45 -10.90 12.70
N ASN A 243 0.06 -11.91 11.92
CA ASN A 243 -0.25 -13.26 12.42
C ASN A 243 0.99 -13.90 13.06
N GLY A 244 0.84 -14.45 14.27
CA GLY A 244 1.94 -15.01 15.05
C GLY A 244 2.81 -13.97 15.77
N THR A 245 2.47 -12.68 15.69
CA THR A 245 3.18 -11.63 16.45
C THR A 245 2.87 -11.77 17.94
N VAL A 246 3.92 -11.88 18.76
CA VAL A 246 3.79 -11.87 20.23
C VAL A 246 3.44 -10.45 20.68
N VAL A 247 2.43 -10.32 21.55
CA VAL A 247 1.99 -9.04 22.10
C VAL A 247 2.37 -8.99 23.59
N PRO A 248 3.13 -7.99 24.07
CA PRO A 248 3.38 -7.78 25.49
C PRO A 248 2.14 -7.19 26.18
N VAL A 249 1.13 -8.05 26.42
CA VAL A 249 -0.17 -7.67 26.99
C VAL A 249 -0.03 -6.96 28.34
N GLU A 250 0.96 -7.32 29.15
CA GLU A 250 1.23 -6.66 30.44
C GLU A 250 1.67 -5.20 30.26
N SER A 251 2.61 -4.93 29.35
CA SER A 251 3.05 -3.58 29.02
C SER A 251 1.93 -2.69 28.46
N LEU A 252 0.94 -3.29 27.77
CA LEU A 252 -0.26 -2.58 27.29
C LEU A 252 -1.29 -2.29 28.39
N ARG A 253 -1.23 -3.01 29.52
CA ARG A 253 -2.13 -2.84 30.67
C ARG A 253 -1.55 -1.98 31.79
N GLN A 254 -0.24 -1.76 31.78
CA GLN A 254 0.43 -0.91 32.75
C GLN A 254 0.02 0.57 32.56
N VAL A 255 -0.70 1.12 33.52
CA VAL A 255 -1.06 2.55 33.54
C VAL A 255 0.18 3.36 33.90
N ILE A 256 0.81 3.98 32.88
CA ILE A 256 1.97 4.87 33.05
C ILE A 256 1.58 6.33 33.34
N ASN A 257 0.35 6.72 32.97
CA ASN A 257 -0.20 8.06 33.20
C ASN A 257 -1.73 7.97 33.07
N GLU A 258 -2.46 8.66 33.94
CA GLU A 258 -3.92 8.76 33.89
C GLU A 258 -4.34 10.23 33.97
N LYS A 259 -5.32 10.61 33.17
CA LYS A 259 -5.98 11.93 33.25
C LYS A 259 -7.48 11.74 33.09
N VAL A 260 -8.25 12.40 33.96
CA VAL A 260 -9.70 12.48 33.82
C VAL A 260 -10.02 13.29 32.56
N ALA A 261 -10.47 12.61 31.51
CA ALA A 261 -11.03 13.26 30.34
C ALA A 261 -12.47 13.73 30.66
N SER A 262 -12.75 15.02 30.46
CA SER A 262 -14.12 15.56 30.53
C SER A 262 -14.90 15.16 29.27
N ALA A 263 -15.21 13.87 29.15
CA ALA A 263 -16.03 13.33 28.07
C ALA A 263 -17.50 13.26 28.50
N GLN A 264 -18.39 13.85 27.70
CA GLN A 264 -19.82 13.55 27.79
C GLN A 264 -20.11 12.37 26.87
N PHE A 265 -20.61 11.28 27.44
CA PHE A 265 -21.08 10.13 26.67
C PHE A 265 -22.60 10.28 26.50
N PRO A 266 -23.12 10.51 25.28
CA PRO A 266 -24.55 10.62 25.04
C PRO A 266 -25.17 9.22 25.04
N THR A 267 -25.25 8.57 26.20
CA THR A 267 -25.65 7.16 26.33
C THR A 267 -27.03 6.88 25.72
N ASP A 268 -27.95 7.83 25.84
CA ASP A 268 -29.33 7.72 25.34
C ASP A 268 -29.50 8.19 23.89
N GLU A 269 -28.45 8.74 23.25
CA GLU A 269 -28.50 9.08 21.82
C GLU A 269 -28.66 7.79 21.00
N ARG A 270 -29.61 7.83 20.07
CA ARG A 270 -29.83 6.74 19.13
C ARG A 270 -28.66 6.59 18.19
N ILE A 271 -28.21 5.35 18.01
CA ILE A 271 -27.21 5.09 16.99
C ILE A 271 -27.80 5.29 15.60
N ILE A 272 -27.06 5.98 14.75
CA ILE A 272 -27.36 6.06 13.32
C ILE A 272 -26.50 4.99 12.66
N ALA A 273 -27.11 3.86 12.31
CA ALA A 273 -26.45 2.76 11.60
C ALA A 273 -27.12 2.55 10.24
N SER A 274 -26.44 2.95 9.16
CA SER A 274 -26.90 2.74 7.78
C SER A 274 -25.78 2.18 6.91
N GLY A 275 -26.14 1.68 5.73
CA GLY A 275 -25.18 1.14 4.76
C GLY A 275 -24.22 0.10 5.36
N GLU A 276 -22.92 0.41 5.31
CA GLU A 276 -21.88 -0.50 5.79
C GLU A 276 -21.81 -0.61 7.32
N GLN A 277 -22.24 0.41 8.07
CA GLN A 277 -22.35 0.28 9.54
C GLN A 277 -23.42 -0.77 9.89
N GLY A 278 -24.58 -0.74 9.21
CA GLY A 278 -25.62 -1.76 9.35
C GLY A 278 -25.13 -3.16 8.98
N ARG A 279 -24.34 -3.30 7.90
CA ARG A 279 -23.69 -4.58 7.54
C ARG A 279 -22.69 -5.05 8.60
N LYS A 280 -21.94 -4.14 9.23
CA LYS A 280 -20.94 -4.45 10.25
C LYS A 280 -21.50 -4.66 11.66
N VAL A 281 -22.77 -4.36 11.95
CA VAL A 281 -23.42 -4.75 13.22
C VAL A 281 -23.23 -6.25 13.52
N ARG A 282 -23.19 -7.10 12.49
CA ARG A 282 -22.96 -8.56 12.62
C ARG A 282 -21.61 -8.96 13.23
N VAL A 283 -20.61 -8.06 13.27
CA VAL A 283 -19.28 -8.32 13.88
C VAL A 283 -19.16 -7.77 15.30
N MET A 284 -20.21 -7.11 15.82
CA MET A 284 -20.25 -6.64 17.19
C MET A 284 -20.74 -7.76 18.13
N LEU A 285 -20.19 -7.80 19.36
CA LEU A 285 -20.66 -8.72 20.41
C LEU A 285 -22.03 -8.31 20.97
N ALA A 286 -22.33 -7.01 20.95
CA ALA A 286 -23.58 -6.44 21.40
C ALA A 286 -24.72 -6.67 20.38
N LYS A 287 -25.93 -6.96 20.88
CA LYS A 287 -27.14 -7.23 20.07
C LYS A 287 -28.22 -6.19 20.36
N ASN A 288 -29.15 -6.00 19.42
CA ASN A 288 -30.28 -5.08 19.53
C ASN A 288 -29.86 -3.62 19.81
N LEU A 289 -28.69 -3.24 19.29
CA LEU A 289 -28.10 -1.92 19.40
C LEU A 289 -29.09 -0.85 18.94
N THR A 290 -29.51 0.02 19.86
CA THR A 290 -30.48 1.10 19.63
C THR A 290 -29.88 2.46 20.03
N THR A 291 -29.04 2.45 21.07
CA THR A 291 -28.40 3.63 21.68
C THR A 291 -26.93 3.34 22.01
N TRP A 292 -26.12 4.37 22.26
CA TRP A 292 -24.71 4.16 22.64
C TRP A 292 -24.55 3.35 23.95
N GLN A 293 -25.52 3.45 24.86
CA GLN A 293 -25.61 2.65 26.09
C GLN A 293 -25.49 1.14 25.84
N ASP A 294 -26.02 0.63 24.71
CA ASP A 294 -26.12 -0.81 24.43
C ASP A 294 -24.76 -1.46 24.14
N PHE A 295 -23.79 -0.69 23.62
CA PHE A 295 -22.40 -1.15 23.50
C PHE A 295 -21.72 -1.34 24.87
N ILE A 296 -22.07 -0.49 25.84
CA ILE A 296 -21.44 -0.46 27.18
C ILE A 296 -22.04 -1.55 28.08
N ARG A 297 -23.33 -1.86 27.93
CA ARG A 297 -24.05 -2.84 28.78
C ARG A 297 -23.75 -4.30 28.47
N THR A 298 -23.12 -4.61 27.33
CA THR A 298 -22.78 -6.00 27.00
C THR A 298 -21.59 -6.44 27.84
N PRO A 299 -21.72 -7.43 28.75
CA PRO A 299 -20.59 -7.90 29.54
C PRO A 299 -19.55 -8.52 28.62
N MET A 300 -18.29 -8.09 28.72
CA MET A 300 -17.18 -8.86 28.18
C MET A 300 -17.14 -10.20 28.93
N ARG A 301 -17.45 -11.28 28.21
CA ARG A 301 -17.24 -12.67 28.65
C ARG A 301 -15.90 -13.17 28.11
#